data_AF-A0A9E4AXX7-F1
#
_entry.id   AF-A0A9E4AXX7-F1
#
_cell.length_a   1.000
_cell.length_b   1.000
_cell.length_c   1.000
_cell.angle_alpha   90.00
_cell.angle_beta   90.00
_cell.angle_gamma   90.00
#
_symmetry.space_group_name_H-M   'P 1'
#
loop_
_entity.id
_entity.type
_entity.pdbx_description
1 polymer ?
#
loop_
_entity_poly.entity_id
_entity_poly.type
_entity_poly.pdbx_seq_one_letter_code
_entity_poly.pdbx_strand_id
1 'polypeptide(L)'
;MQLTSIIVLLFLLPFSVLAGTFLETFDDKDLQDWQALTMVNLDAAQAAWEVLDGQLQGISQASLVSLLTIGDKAWKDYIVEFDVKPIKKHGPGSIAIAVRKKKTWIITCMIGDMEFPDPESKAICFSGDFHDNRYVVLNSEAAPLLTLETWSHLKLSVHGTTFTFWINGKRILEARDQEANFLTGGIGFGLANYTARFDNITITGDTIPNKGRLAVTPQGKLAATWGNLKRF
;
A
#
# COMPACT_ATOMS: atom_id res chain seq x y z
N MET A 1 -56.00 -12.79 -38.74
CA MET A 1 -54.61 -13.14 -38.33
C MET A 1 -54.06 -11.96 -37.54
N GLN A 2 -54.01 -12.06 -36.21
CA GLN A 2 -53.37 -11.06 -35.35
C GLN A 2 -52.05 -11.65 -34.84
N LEU A 3 -50.93 -11.02 -35.18
CA LEU A 3 -49.63 -11.32 -34.58
C LEU A 3 -49.49 -10.50 -33.30
N THR A 4 -49.46 -11.17 -32.16
CA THR A 4 -49.08 -10.58 -30.88
C THR A 4 -47.55 -10.60 -30.75
N SER A 5 -46.93 -9.42 -30.82
CA SER A 5 -45.51 -9.24 -30.49
C SER A 5 -45.32 -9.27 -28.97
N ILE A 6 -44.56 -10.24 -28.48
CA ILE A 6 -44.09 -10.28 -27.09
C ILE A 6 -42.80 -9.46 -27.02
N ILE A 7 -42.86 -8.30 -26.37
CA ILE A 7 -41.67 -7.51 -26.03
C ILE A 7 -41.12 -8.07 -24.72
N VAL A 8 -39.98 -8.76 -24.79
CA VAL A 8 -39.22 -9.17 -23.60
C VAL A 8 -38.37 -7.99 -23.15
N LEU A 9 -38.80 -7.33 -22.07
CA LEU A 9 -38.05 -6.26 -21.43
C LEU A 9 -36.98 -6.90 -20.53
N LEU A 10 -35.74 -6.98 -21.02
CA LEU A 10 -34.58 -7.43 -20.23
C LEU A 10 -34.27 -6.34 -19.18
N PHE A 11 -34.66 -6.56 -17.94
CA PHE A 11 -34.17 -5.77 -16.80
C PHE A 11 -32.70 -6.12 -16.54
N LEU A 12 -31.79 -5.26 -16.99
CA LEU A 12 -30.40 -5.25 -16.53
C LEU A 12 -30.40 -4.72 -15.09
N LEU A 13 -30.54 -5.62 -14.12
CA LEU A 13 -30.24 -5.28 -12.73
C LEU A 13 -28.74 -4.98 -12.64
N PRO A 14 -28.32 -3.82 -12.10
CA PRO A 14 -26.92 -3.59 -11.82
C PRO A 14 -26.51 -4.57 -10.73
N PHE A 15 -25.74 -5.59 -11.10
CA PHE A 15 -25.02 -6.39 -10.12
C PHE A 15 -24.03 -5.44 -9.44
N SER A 16 -24.39 -4.93 -8.27
CA SER A 16 -23.43 -4.37 -7.33
C SER A 16 -22.55 -5.53 -6.89
N VAL A 17 -21.49 -5.81 -7.64
CA VAL A 17 -20.43 -6.70 -7.18
C VAL A 17 -19.85 -6.00 -5.96
N LEU A 18 -20.05 -6.60 -4.77
CA LEU A 18 -19.41 -6.13 -3.56
C LEU A 18 -17.90 -6.32 -3.74
N ALA A 19 -17.16 -5.22 -3.74
CA ALA A 19 -15.71 -5.25 -3.71
C ALA A 19 -15.25 -6.07 -2.50
N GLY A 20 -14.36 -7.03 -2.70
CA GLY A 20 -13.82 -7.79 -1.59
C GLY A 20 -12.84 -6.97 -0.78
N THR A 21 -12.59 -7.41 0.46
CA THR A 21 -11.73 -6.72 1.42
C THR A 21 -10.73 -7.69 2.05
N PHE A 22 -9.44 -7.37 1.94
CA PHE A 22 -8.37 -8.00 2.71
C PHE A 22 -7.99 -7.05 3.86
N LEU A 23 -7.98 -7.56 5.10
CA LEU A 23 -7.57 -6.82 6.29
C LEU A 23 -6.44 -7.56 7.02
N GLU A 24 -5.42 -6.82 7.42
CA GLU A 24 -4.32 -7.28 8.28
C GLU A 24 -4.07 -6.29 9.42
N THR A 25 -4.12 -6.78 10.65
CA THR A 25 -3.84 -6.03 11.88
C THR A 25 -2.63 -6.59 12.64
N PHE A 26 -2.03 -7.67 12.15
CA PHE A 26 -0.91 -8.39 12.77
C PHE A 26 -1.18 -8.92 14.19
N ASP A 27 -2.43 -8.90 14.67
CA ASP A 27 -2.79 -9.37 16.01
C ASP A 27 -2.51 -10.87 16.21
N ASP A 28 -2.56 -11.66 15.14
CA ASP A 28 -2.26 -13.10 15.14
C ASP A 28 -0.77 -13.43 14.97
N LYS A 29 0.06 -12.40 14.71
CA LYS A 29 1.51 -12.50 14.45
C LYS A 29 1.88 -13.37 13.25
N ASP A 30 0.94 -13.63 12.34
CA ASP A 30 1.19 -14.48 11.19
C ASP A 30 1.85 -13.70 10.04
N LEU A 31 3.04 -14.16 9.63
CA LEU A 31 3.76 -13.63 8.48
C LEU A 31 4.03 -14.70 7.40
N GLN A 32 3.39 -15.87 7.46
CA GLN A 32 3.70 -17.00 6.58
C GLN A 32 3.49 -16.69 5.08
N ASP A 33 2.46 -15.91 4.74
CA ASP A 33 2.15 -15.52 3.36
C ASP A 33 2.95 -14.30 2.88
N TRP A 34 3.70 -13.66 3.78
CA TRP A 34 4.42 -12.42 3.50
C TRP A 34 5.84 -12.72 3.00
N GLN A 35 6.28 -11.95 2.00
CA GLN A 35 7.57 -12.14 1.35
C GLN A 35 8.34 -10.83 1.32
N ALA A 36 9.55 -10.84 1.88
CA ALA A 36 10.46 -9.72 1.75
C ALA A 36 11.00 -9.61 0.32
N LEU A 37 11.16 -8.38 -0.17
CA LEU A 37 11.70 -8.06 -1.47
C LEU A 37 12.61 -6.83 -1.34
N THR A 38 13.86 -6.91 -1.79
CA THR A 38 14.83 -5.82 -1.69
C THR A 38 15.15 -5.25 -3.05
N MET A 39 15.35 -3.94 -3.08
CA MET A 39 15.80 -3.27 -4.30
C MET A 39 17.24 -3.71 -4.59
N VAL A 40 17.53 -4.10 -5.84
CA VAL A 40 18.84 -4.62 -6.30
C VAL A 40 19.23 -5.97 -5.68
N ASN A 41 18.31 -6.72 -5.07
CA ASN A 41 18.51 -8.06 -4.48
C ASN A 41 19.84 -8.23 -3.72
N LEU A 42 20.14 -7.30 -2.81
CA LEU A 42 21.31 -7.38 -1.95
C LEU A 42 20.88 -7.87 -0.56
N ASP A 43 21.40 -9.01 -0.12
CA ASP A 43 21.06 -9.60 1.20
C ASP A 43 21.32 -8.62 2.35
N ALA A 44 22.43 -7.87 2.28
CA ALA A 44 22.79 -6.85 3.27
C ALA A 44 21.80 -5.65 3.32
N ALA A 45 20.89 -5.53 2.33
CA ALA A 45 19.91 -4.46 2.25
C ALA A 45 18.52 -4.88 2.76
N GLN A 46 18.35 -6.11 3.25
CA GLN A 46 17.05 -6.61 3.70
C GLN A 46 16.64 -5.98 5.04
N ALA A 47 15.41 -5.47 5.09
CA ALA A 47 14.81 -5.05 6.35
C ALA A 47 14.50 -6.26 7.23
N ALA A 48 14.70 -6.12 8.53
CA ALA A 48 14.18 -7.05 9.53
C ALA A 48 12.70 -6.73 9.80
N TRP A 49 11.88 -7.78 9.90
CA TRP A 49 10.43 -7.69 10.10
C TRP A 49 10.03 -8.54 11.31
N GLU A 50 9.32 -7.94 12.25
CA GLU A 50 8.84 -8.63 13.46
C GLU A 50 7.52 -8.02 13.93
N VAL A 51 6.60 -8.85 14.42
CA VAL A 51 5.36 -8.37 15.05
C VAL A 51 5.59 -8.13 16.55
N LEU A 52 5.47 -6.89 16.98
CA LEU A 52 5.59 -6.43 18.37
C LEU A 52 4.29 -5.76 18.80
N ASP A 53 3.69 -6.22 19.89
CA ASP A 53 2.46 -5.65 20.47
C ASP A 53 1.29 -5.51 19.47
N GLY A 54 1.14 -6.49 18.57
CA GLY A 54 0.12 -6.49 17.52
C GLY A 54 0.40 -5.48 16.39
N GLN A 55 1.67 -5.11 16.19
CA GLN A 55 2.08 -4.16 15.16
C GLN A 55 3.30 -4.71 14.44
N LEU A 56 3.35 -4.59 13.12
CA LEU A 56 4.52 -5.00 12.37
C LEU A 56 5.60 -3.91 12.48
N GLN A 57 6.77 -4.27 13.01
CA GLN A 57 7.94 -3.42 13.01
C GLN A 57 8.88 -3.81 11.86
N GLY A 58 9.24 -2.81 11.05
CA GLY A 58 10.31 -2.91 10.05
C GLY A 58 11.55 -2.15 10.51
N ILE A 59 12.74 -2.72 10.31
CA ILE A 59 14.03 -2.08 10.58
C ILE A 59 14.93 -2.22 9.36
N SER A 60 15.34 -1.10 8.75
CA SER A 60 16.37 -1.05 7.71
C SER A 60 17.39 0.04 8.01
N GLN A 61 18.66 -0.31 7.88
CA GLN A 61 19.79 0.63 7.84
C GLN A 61 20.36 0.77 6.41
N ALA A 62 19.66 0.21 5.42
CA ALA A 62 20.05 0.29 4.02
C ALA A 62 19.43 1.53 3.37
N SER A 63 20.16 2.15 2.44
CA SER A 63 19.66 3.26 1.62
C SER A 63 18.66 2.83 0.55
N LEU A 64 18.60 1.52 0.26
CA LEU A 64 17.69 0.94 -0.71
C LEU A 64 16.41 0.46 -0.02
N VAL A 65 15.27 0.61 -0.69
CA VAL A 65 13.97 0.19 -0.16
C VAL A 65 13.92 -1.33 -0.05
N SER A 66 13.52 -1.81 1.12
CA SER A 66 13.08 -3.18 1.34
C SER A 66 11.57 -3.18 1.59
N LEU A 67 10.85 -4.00 0.84
CA LEU A 67 9.41 -4.18 0.91
C LEU A 67 9.08 -5.49 1.61
N LEU A 68 7.97 -5.51 2.34
CA LEU A 68 7.23 -6.72 2.68
C LEU A 68 6.01 -6.80 1.75
N THR A 69 5.85 -7.94 1.06
CA THR A 69 4.89 -8.09 -0.04
C THR A 69 3.94 -9.26 0.19
N ILE A 70 2.72 -9.15 -0.34
CA ILE A 70 1.69 -10.20 -0.32
C ILE A 70 0.79 -10.07 -1.55
N GLY A 71 0.01 -11.10 -1.83
CA GLY A 71 -1.12 -11.03 -2.77
C GLY A 71 -0.92 -11.85 -4.03
N ASP A 72 -1.94 -11.82 -4.88
CA ASP A 72 -2.05 -12.64 -6.09
C ASP A 72 -1.72 -11.85 -7.36
N LYS A 73 -1.26 -12.55 -8.40
CA LYS A 73 -1.01 -12.01 -9.74
C LYS A 73 -2.29 -11.64 -10.50
N ALA A 74 -3.48 -11.94 -9.97
CA ALA A 74 -4.77 -11.65 -10.60
C ALA A 74 -5.43 -10.34 -10.13
N TRP A 75 -4.94 -9.73 -9.04
CA TRP A 75 -5.51 -8.47 -8.52
C TRP A 75 -5.30 -7.33 -9.52
N LYS A 76 -6.36 -6.62 -9.91
CA LYS A 76 -6.36 -5.60 -10.99
C LYS A 76 -6.36 -4.17 -10.46
N ASP A 77 -7.57 -3.67 -10.22
CA ASP A 77 -7.87 -2.35 -9.69
C ASP A 77 -8.29 -2.55 -8.23
N TYR A 78 -7.65 -1.80 -7.34
CA TYR A 78 -7.84 -1.88 -5.91
C TYR A 78 -7.27 -0.65 -5.22
N ILE A 79 -7.64 -0.48 -3.96
CA ILE A 79 -7.08 0.53 -3.06
C ILE A 79 -6.30 -0.21 -1.99
N VAL A 80 -5.08 0.27 -1.71
CA VAL A 80 -4.26 -0.19 -0.58
C VAL A 80 -4.14 0.95 0.42
N GLU A 81 -4.42 0.65 1.67
CA GLU A 81 -4.34 1.57 2.80
C GLU A 81 -3.56 0.92 3.94
N PHE A 82 -2.77 1.70 4.68
CA PHE A 82 -2.16 1.26 5.93
C PHE A 82 -1.78 2.45 6.80
N ASP A 83 -1.65 2.21 8.10
CA ASP A 83 -1.09 3.16 9.04
C ASP A 83 0.40 2.88 9.24
N VAL A 84 1.20 3.93 9.31
CA VAL A 84 2.64 3.85 9.58
C VAL A 84 3.08 4.89 10.59
N LYS A 85 3.93 4.48 11.53
CA LYS A 85 4.58 5.35 12.50
C LYS A 85 6.10 5.21 12.36
N PRO A 86 6.79 6.19 11.75
CA PRO A 86 8.24 6.23 11.77
C PRO A 86 8.73 6.39 13.22
N ILE A 87 9.60 5.51 13.68
CA ILE A 87 10.17 5.53 15.05
C ILE A 87 11.51 6.24 15.05
N LYS A 88 12.38 5.83 14.12
CA LYS A 88 13.75 6.34 14.03
C LYS A 88 14.18 6.39 12.58
N LYS A 89 14.88 7.46 12.23
CA LYS A 89 15.57 7.63 10.94
C LYS A 89 17.06 7.34 11.13
N HIS A 90 17.63 6.49 10.28
CA HIS A 90 19.05 6.08 10.35
C HIS A 90 19.94 6.81 9.34
N GLY A 91 19.34 7.61 8.46
CA GLY A 91 19.98 8.39 7.41
C GLY A 91 18.90 8.91 6.43
N PRO A 92 19.29 9.51 5.30
CA PRO A 92 18.38 9.79 4.19
C PRO A 92 17.64 8.51 3.79
N GLY A 93 16.31 8.56 3.80
CA GLY A 93 15.49 7.36 3.77
C GLY A 93 14.08 7.61 3.27
N SER A 94 13.32 6.53 3.13
CA SER A 94 11.97 6.60 2.60
C SER A 94 11.05 5.57 3.23
N ILE A 95 9.75 5.84 3.15
CA ILE A 95 8.67 4.89 3.43
C ILE A 95 7.90 4.70 2.12
N ALA A 96 7.66 3.44 1.76
CA ALA A 96 7.14 3.04 0.47
C ALA A 96 5.81 2.29 0.59
N ILE A 97 4.96 2.50 -0.40
CA ILE A 97 3.78 1.70 -0.72
C ILE A 97 3.93 1.22 -2.17
N ALA A 98 3.63 -0.05 -2.40
CA ALA A 98 3.88 -0.69 -3.67
C ALA A 98 2.66 -1.52 -4.12
N VAL A 99 2.44 -1.55 -5.42
CA VAL A 99 1.28 -2.18 -6.06
C VAL A 99 1.69 -2.88 -7.34
N ARG A 100 0.81 -3.74 -7.82
CA ARG A 100 0.99 -4.55 -9.02
C ARG A 100 2.26 -5.40 -8.99
N LYS A 101 2.68 -5.85 -7.81
CA LYS A 101 3.84 -6.73 -7.66
C LYS A 101 3.61 -8.02 -8.44
N LYS A 102 4.42 -8.25 -9.46
CA LYS A 102 4.40 -9.45 -10.31
C LYS A 102 5.82 -9.93 -10.54
N LYS A 103 6.21 -10.98 -9.79
CA LYS A 103 7.63 -11.35 -9.63
C LYS A 103 8.40 -10.15 -9.05
N THR A 104 9.38 -9.62 -9.76
CA THR A 104 10.20 -8.45 -9.39
C THR A 104 9.68 -7.15 -9.98
N TRP A 105 8.72 -7.20 -10.92
CA TRP A 105 8.12 -6.01 -11.51
C TRP A 105 7.09 -5.40 -10.58
N ILE A 106 7.18 -4.10 -10.35
CA ILE A 106 6.38 -3.41 -9.34
C ILE A 106 6.23 -1.93 -9.65
N ILE A 107 5.14 -1.35 -9.15
CA ILE A 107 4.95 0.11 -9.10
C ILE A 107 5.07 0.52 -7.65
N THR A 108 6.00 1.43 -7.37
CA THR A 108 6.31 1.87 -6.01
C THR A 108 6.11 3.37 -5.93
N CYS A 109 5.32 3.81 -4.95
CA CYS A 109 5.24 5.20 -4.53
C CYS A 109 5.88 5.33 -3.15
N MET A 110 6.71 6.34 -2.94
CA MET A 110 7.39 6.54 -1.67
C MET A 110 7.45 8.01 -1.29
N ILE A 111 7.51 8.28 0.01
CA ILE A 111 7.85 9.59 0.59
C ILE A 111 9.20 9.46 1.29
N GLY A 112 10.14 10.33 0.95
CA GLY A 112 11.49 10.24 1.49
C GLY A 112 12.37 11.42 1.13
N ASP A 113 13.63 11.32 1.52
CA ASP A 113 14.68 12.25 1.11
C ASP A 113 15.16 11.91 -0.30
N MET A 114 15.20 12.89 -1.19
CA MET A 114 15.86 12.80 -2.49
C MET A 114 17.12 13.66 -2.42
N GLU A 115 18.29 13.06 -2.58
CA GLU A 115 19.58 13.75 -2.44
C GLU A 115 20.02 14.49 -3.72
N PHE A 116 19.30 14.32 -4.85
CA PHE A 116 19.67 14.91 -6.14
C PHE A 116 18.45 15.48 -6.88
N PRO A 117 18.55 16.69 -7.50
CA PRO A 117 19.70 17.59 -7.52
C PRO A 117 19.92 18.42 -6.25
N ASP A 118 18.92 18.55 -5.37
CA ASP A 118 19.03 19.21 -4.05
C ASP A 118 18.34 18.34 -2.99
N PRO A 119 18.85 18.29 -1.73
CA PRO A 119 18.23 17.54 -0.64
C PRO A 119 16.82 18.06 -0.34
N GLU A 120 15.82 17.39 -0.86
CA GLU A 120 14.42 17.76 -0.68
C GLU A 120 13.60 16.52 -0.33
N SER A 121 12.59 16.71 0.51
CA SER A 121 11.61 15.65 0.71
C SER A 121 10.62 15.63 -0.45
N LYS A 122 10.45 14.46 -1.06
CA LYS A 122 9.58 14.27 -2.22
C LYS A 122 8.74 13.01 -2.08
N ALA A 123 7.54 13.09 -2.63
CA ALA A 123 6.78 11.92 -3.03
C ALA A 123 7.17 11.58 -4.48
N ILE A 124 7.46 10.32 -4.75
CA ILE A 124 7.80 9.83 -6.09
C ILE A 124 7.13 8.50 -6.34
N CYS A 125 6.55 8.32 -7.52
CA CYS A 125 6.09 7.02 -8.02
C CYS A 125 6.96 6.61 -9.20
N PHE A 126 7.39 5.35 -9.21
CA PHE A 126 8.16 4.76 -10.31
C PHE A 126 7.69 3.33 -10.60
N SER A 127 7.93 2.88 -11.82
CA SER A 127 7.66 1.52 -12.30
C SER A 127 8.96 0.86 -12.73
N GLY A 128 9.14 -0.42 -12.47
CA GLY A 128 10.34 -1.13 -12.93
C GLY A 128 10.54 -2.51 -12.35
N ASP A 129 11.66 -3.12 -12.74
CA ASP A 129 12.14 -4.35 -12.14
C ASP A 129 12.94 -4.02 -10.88
N PHE A 130 12.43 -4.43 -9.73
CA PHE A 130 13.00 -4.14 -8.41
C PHE A 130 14.39 -4.76 -8.19
N HIS A 131 14.80 -5.75 -9.00
CA HIS A 131 16.14 -6.34 -8.91
C HIS A 131 17.14 -5.75 -9.90
N ASP A 132 16.71 -5.31 -11.09
CA ASP A 132 17.61 -4.99 -12.21
C ASP A 132 17.96 -3.50 -12.35
N ASN A 133 17.71 -2.68 -11.31
CA ASN A 133 17.98 -1.23 -11.28
C ASN A 133 17.38 -0.44 -12.48
N ARG A 134 16.33 -0.98 -13.11
CA ARG A 134 15.65 -0.38 -14.27
C ARG A 134 14.33 0.19 -13.82
N TYR A 135 14.32 1.50 -13.58
CA TYR A 135 13.14 2.23 -13.13
C TYR A 135 12.79 3.38 -14.06
N VAL A 136 11.50 3.58 -14.27
CA VAL A 136 10.94 4.75 -14.93
C VAL A 136 10.19 5.55 -13.88
N VAL A 137 10.62 6.79 -13.66
CA VAL A 137 9.89 7.74 -12.82
C VAL A 137 8.59 8.09 -13.54
N LEU A 138 7.46 7.82 -12.89
CA LEU A 138 6.13 8.09 -13.44
C LEU A 138 5.69 9.52 -13.12
N ASN A 139 5.94 9.95 -11.88
CA ASN A 139 5.75 11.33 -11.42
C ASN A 139 6.46 11.57 -10.08
N SER A 140 6.73 12.83 -9.74
CA SER A 140 7.25 13.25 -8.44
C SER A 140 6.77 14.64 -8.05
N GLU A 141 6.51 14.86 -6.77
CA GLU A 141 6.07 16.14 -6.21
C GLU A 141 6.78 16.42 -4.88
N ALA A 142 6.96 17.70 -4.55
CA ALA A 142 7.45 18.08 -3.22
C ALA A 142 6.41 17.70 -2.15
N ALA A 143 6.86 17.04 -1.10
CA ALA A 143 6.00 16.61 0.00
C ALA A 143 6.81 16.55 1.29
N PRO A 144 6.24 16.93 2.46
CA PRO A 144 6.97 16.83 3.71
C PRO A 144 7.16 15.37 4.14
N LEU A 145 8.26 15.09 4.82
CA LEU A 145 8.47 13.80 5.48
C LEU A 145 7.38 13.52 6.51
N LEU A 146 7.15 12.24 6.76
CA LEU A 146 6.32 11.81 7.88
C LEU A 146 6.97 12.19 9.20
N THR A 147 6.16 12.67 10.16
CA THR A 147 6.65 13.05 11.49
C THR A 147 6.99 11.80 12.31
N LEU A 148 8.14 11.80 12.98
CA LEU A 148 8.52 10.71 13.87
C LEU A 148 7.52 10.58 15.04
N GLU A 149 7.36 9.36 15.54
CA GLU A 149 6.46 8.97 16.62
C GLU A 149 4.99 9.36 16.42
N THR A 150 4.60 9.69 15.18
CA THR A 150 3.23 10.06 14.81
C THR A 150 2.70 9.09 13.77
N TRP A 151 1.52 8.53 14.00
CA TRP A 151 0.83 7.72 13.01
C TRP A 151 0.42 8.58 11.81
N SER A 152 0.73 8.09 10.62
CA SER A 152 0.26 8.63 9.35
C SER A 152 -0.46 7.54 8.57
N HIS A 153 -1.53 7.93 7.89
CA HIS A 153 -2.32 7.03 7.05
C HIS A 153 -1.91 7.19 5.58
N LEU A 154 -1.39 6.13 4.98
CA LEU A 154 -1.00 6.09 3.57
C LEU A 154 -2.06 5.36 2.76
N LYS A 155 -2.38 5.90 1.58
CA LYS A 155 -3.29 5.27 0.62
C LYS A 155 -2.74 5.35 -0.79
N LEU A 156 -2.85 4.26 -1.54
CA LEU A 156 -2.59 4.21 -2.97
C LEU A 156 -3.77 3.55 -3.69
N SER A 157 -4.43 4.30 -4.57
CA SER A 157 -5.49 3.75 -5.43
C SER A 157 -4.94 3.39 -6.79
N VAL A 158 -5.37 2.24 -7.28
CA VAL A 158 -4.99 1.70 -8.59
C VAL A 158 -6.24 1.62 -9.46
N HIS A 159 -6.26 2.41 -10.53
CA HIS A 159 -7.34 2.36 -11.53
C HIS A 159 -6.77 2.41 -12.95
N GLY A 160 -6.86 1.30 -13.68
CA GLY A 160 -6.38 1.23 -15.06
C GLY A 160 -4.87 1.43 -15.15
N THR A 161 -4.38 2.59 -15.56
CA THR A 161 -2.94 2.91 -15.55
C THR A 161 -2.60 4.09 -14.65
N THR A 162 -3.59 4.60 -13.91
CA THR A 162 -3.46 5.74 -13.02
C THR A 162 -3.32 5.26 -11.58
N PHE A 163 -2.35 5.88 -10.90
CA PHE A 163 -2.03 5.66 -9.50
C PHE A 163 -2.18 7.00 -8.78
N THR A 164 -2.92 7.01 -7.69
CA THR A 164 -3.07 8.23 -6.89
C THR A 164 -2.63 7.92 -5.48
N PHE A 165 -1.74 8.76 -4.94
CA PHE A 165 -1.11 8.57 -3.65
C PHE A 165 -1.56 9.66 -2.68
N TRP A 166 -2.01 9.25 -1.49
CA TRP A 166 -2.44 10.14 -0.42
C TRP A 166 -1.68 9.86 0.87
N ILE A 167 -1.53 10.93 1.65
CA ILE A 167 -1.03 10.89 3.02
C ILE A 167 -2.03 11.69 3.87
N ASN A 168 -2.56 11.08 4.94
CA ASN A 168 -3.51 11.69 5.87
C ASN A 168 -4.72 12.34 5.16
N GLY A 169 -5.27 11.64 4.16
CA GLY A 169 -6.41 12.09 3.37
C GLY A 169 -6.11 13.18 2.32
N LYS A 170 -4.91 13.78 2.33
CA LYS A 170 -4.49 14.75 1.31
C LYS A 170 -3.87 14.03 0.12
N ARG A 171 -4.35 14.34 -1.10
CA ARG A 171 -3.72 13.84 -2.34
C ARG A 171 -2.34 14.48 -2.49
N ILE A 172 -1.31 13.65 -2.60
CA ILE A 172 0.08 14.09 -2.72
C ILE A 172 0.55 14.02 -4.16
N LEU A 173 0.23 12.93 -4.85
CA LEU A 173 0.76 12.63 -6.18
C LEU A 173 -0.28 11.86 -7.00
N GLU A 174 -0.34 12.15 -8.29
CA GLU A 174 -1.01 11.29 -9.28
C GLU A 174 0.00 10.93 -10.36
N ALA A 175 0.12 9.65 -10.67
CA ALA A 175 1.07 9.12 -11.63
C ALA A 175 0.34 8.24 -12.66
N ARG A 176 0.92 8.13 -13.86
CA ARG A 176 0.39 7.25 -14.91
C ARG A 176 1.51 6.42 -15.51
N ASP A 177 1.32 5.10 -15.54
CA ASP A 177 2.20 4.20 -16.29
C ASP A 177 1.74 4.14 -17.75
N GLN A 178 2.46 4.83 -18.63
CA GLN A 178 2.12 4.91 -20.05
C GLN A 178 2.41 3.61 -20.80
N GLU A 179 3.41 2.84 -20.36
CA GLU A 179 3.78 1.58 -20.98
C GLU A 179 2.79 0.47 -20.61
N ALA A 180 2.22 0.56 -19.40
CA ALA A 180 1.16 -0.34 -18.92
C ALA A 180 1.53 -1.84 -19.02
N ASN A 181 2.83 -2.15 -18.87
CA ASN A 181 3.40 -3.48 -19.08
C ASN A 181 2.75 -4.58 -18.20
N PHE A 182 2.17 -4.19 -17.06
CA PHE A 182 1.45 -5.09 -16.17
C PHE A 182 0.31 -4.34 -15.46
N LEU A 183 -0.91 -4.86 -15.63
CA LEU A 183 -2.14 -4.30 -15.04
C LEU A 183 -2.62 -5.07 -13.81
N THR A 184 -1.83 -6.04 -13.35
CA THR A 184 -2.20 -6.94 -12.28
C THR A 184 -1.03 -7.25 -11.37
N GLY A 185 -1.32 -7.52 -10.10
CA GLY A 185 -0.33 -8.00 -9.14
C GLY A 185 -0.67 -7.63 -7.70
N GLY A 186 0.09 -8.21 -6.78
CA GLY A 186 -0.06 -8.00 -5.35
C GLY A 186 0.44 -6.63 -4.89
N ILE A 187 0.62 -6.50 -3.59
CA ILE A 187 0.98 -5.25 -2.94
C ILE A 187 2.28 -5.40 -2.14
N GLY A 188 2.81 -4.27 -1.71
CA GLY A 188 3.83 -4.23 -0.68
C GLY A 188 3.85 -2.89 0.03
N PHE A 189 4.56 -2.85 1.14
CA PHE A 189 4.95 -1.62 1.81
C PHE A 189 6.34 -1.83 2.39
N GLY A 190 7.05 -0.75 2.67
CA GLY A 190 8.44 -0.89 3.05
C GLY A 190 9.11 0.38 3.47
N LEU A 191 10.41 0.27 3.64
CA LEU A 191 11.24 1.36 4.11
C LEU A 191 12.71 1.22 3.68
N ALA A 192 13.41 2.36 3.68
CA ALA A 192 14.86 2.49 3.57
C ALA A 192 15.33 3.41 4.70
N ASN A 193 16.41 3.08 5.39
CA ASN A 193 16.99 3.91 6.46
C ASN A 193 16.00 4.34 7.56
N TYR A 194 15.01 3.49 7.88
CA TYR A 194 14.04 3.73 8.95
C TYR A 194 13.87 2.50 9.85
N THR A 195 13.53 2.77 11.10
CA THR A 195 12.69 1.90 11.92
C THR A 195 11.29 2.48 11.91
N ALA A 196 10.28 1.69 11.57
CA ALA A 196 8.88 2.11 11.58
C ALA A 196 7.96 0.97 12.02
N ARG A 197 6.76 1.33 12.51
CA ARG A 197 5.66 0.41 12.79
C ARG A 197 4.57 0.56 11.74
N PHE A 198 3.98 -0.55 11.34
CA PHE A 198 2.90 -0.66 10.37
C PHE A 198 1.72 -1.39 11.01
N ASP A 199 0.51 -0.96 10.66
CA ASP A 199 -0.73 -1.53 11.19
C ASP A 199 -1.91 -1.22 10.25
N ASN A 200 -3.06 -1.87 10.49
CA ASN A 200 -4.33 -1.63 9.81
C ASN A 200 -4.27 -1.68 8.27
N ILE A 201 -3.59 -2.67 7.71
CA ILE A 201 -3.49 -2.80 6.25
C ILE A 201 -4.84 -3.23 5.71
N THR A 202 -5.40 -2.42 4.81
CA THR A 202 -6.66 -2.70 4.14
C THR A 202 -6.45 -2.68 2.64
N ILE A 203 -6.98 -3.70 1.96
CA ILE A 203 -6.98 -3.77 0.50
C ILE A 203 -8.42 -4.00 0.05
N THR A 204 -8.93 -3.14 -0.82
CA THR A 204 -10.31 -3.24 -1.32
C THR A 204 -10.36 -3.23 -2.83
N GLY A 205 -11.19 -4.10 -3.41
CA GLY A 205 -11.42 -4.15 -4.86
C GLY A 205 -12.14 -5.42 -5.31
N ASP A 206 -12.71 -5.40 -6.51
CA ASP A 206 -13.55 -6.50 -7.03
C ASP A 206 -12.80 -7.84 -7.19
N THR A 207 -11.49 -7.75 -7.37
CA THR A 207 -10.60 -8.92 -7.52
C THR A 207 -9.90 -9.33 -6.22
N ILE A 208 -10.18 -8.61 -5.12
CA ILE A 208 -9.60 -8.88 -3.81
C ILE A 208 -10.49 -9.90 -3.10
N PRO A 209 -9.93 -10.99 -2.53
CA PRO A 209 -10.73 -11.91 -1.74
C PRO A 209 -11.11 -11.28 -0.40
N ASN A 210 -12.26 -11.68 0.16
CA ASN A 210 -12.57 -11.39 1.55
C ASN A 210 -11.65 -12.21 2.46
N LYS A 211 -10.65 -11.57 3.07
CA LYS A 211 -9.67 -12.18 3.99
C LYS A 211 -9.39 -11.22 5.15
N GLY A 212 -8.99 -11.77 6.29
CA GLY A 212 -8.82 -11.00 7.52
C GLY A 212 -10.08 -10.99 8.35
N ARG A 213 -9.93 -10.78 9.66
CA ARG A 213 -11.05 -10.54 10.57
C ARG A 213 -10.92 -9.09 11.04
N LEU A 214 -12.00 -8.33 11.01
CA LEU A 214 -12.10 -7.21 11.94
C LEU A 214 -11.94 -7.83 13.32
N ALA A 215 -10.90 -7.46 14.08
CA ALA A 215 -10.76 -7.84 15.47
C ALA A 215 -11.87 -7.14 16.29
N VAL A 216 -13.13 -7.47 16.03
CA VAL A 216 -14.26 -7.12 16.91
C VAL A 216 -14.36 -8.18 17.99
N THR A 217 -13.29 -8.25 18.80
CA THR A 217 -13.45 -8.45 20.23
C THR A 217 -12.80 -7.21 20.86
N PRO A 218 -13.55 -6.31 21.51
CA PRO A 218 -13.00 -5.07 22.04
C PRO A 218 -12.07 -5.38 23.22
N GLN A 219 -10.82 -5.75 22.95
CA GLN A 219 -9.74 -5.60 23.90
C GLN A 219 -9.29 -4.13 23.85
N GLY A 220 -10.08 -3.28 24.49
CA GLY A 220 -9.66 -1.99 25.04
C GLY A 220 -9.39 -0.81 24.08
N LYS A 221 -9.01 -1.02 22.80
CA LYS A 221 -8.54 0.10 21.97
C LYS A 221 -9.64 0.93 21.27
N LEU A 222 -10.79 0.34 20.90
CA LEU A 222 -11.83 1.06 20.15
C LEU A 222 -12.90 1.74 21.03
N ALA A 223 -13.13 1.25 22.25
CA ALA A 223 -14.17 1.83 23.12
C ALA A 223 -13.80 3.23 23.65
N ALA A 224 -12.50 3.55 23.77
CA ALA A 224 -12.04 4.82 24.30
C ALA A 224 -12.18 5.99 23.30
N THR A 225 -12.05 5.73 21.99
CA THR A 225 -12.13 6.77 20.96
C THR A 225 -13.55 7.24 20.69
N TRP A 226 -14.54 6.32 20.73
CA TRP A 226 -15.96 6.68 20.53
C TRP A 226 -16.62 7.28 21.78
N GLY A 227 -16.17 6.92 22.99
CA GLY A 227 -16.70 7.47 24.24
C GLY A 227 -16.38 8.96 24.45
N ASN A 228 -15.24 9.43 23.94
CA ASN A 228 -14.82 10.84 24.05
C ASN A 228 -15.47 11.75 23.01
N LEU A 229 -15.96 11.20 21.89
CA LEU A 229 -16.65 11.98 20.85
C LEU A 229 -18.10 12.34 21.20
N LYS A 230 -18.70 11.67 22.20
CA LYS A 230 -20.08 11.94 22.66
C LYS A 230 -20.15 12.85 23.89
N ARG A 231 -19.02 13.41 24.33
CA ARG A 231 -18.95 14.31 25.49
C ARG A 231 -18.81 15.79 25.13
N PHE A 232 -18.95 16.14 23.85
CA PHE A 232 -19.06 17.51 23.37
C PHE A 232 -20.29 17.67 22.48
#